data_AF-A0A8X7VGU4-F1
#
_entry.id   AF-A0A8X7VGU4-F1
#
_cell.length_a   1.000
_cell.length_b   1.000
_cell.length_c   1.000
_cell.angle_alpha   90.00
_cell.angle_beta   90.00
_cell.angle_gamma   90.00
#
_symmetry.space_group_name_H-M   'P 1'
#
loop_
_entity.id
_entity.type
_entity.pdbx_description
1 polymer ?
#
loop_
_entity_poly.entity_id
_entity_poly.type
_entity_poly.pdbx_seq_one_letter_code
_entity_poly.pdbx_strand_id
1 'polypeptide(L)' 'MVAGKELNEFQSMWSIKKHDLDMKERLSKMRLVESLIAKQEPLAEYEEALKKKLITELLSN' A
#
# COMPACT_ATOMS: atom_id res chain seq x y z
N MET A 1 -16.61 -23.23 -27.14
CA MET A 1 -16.58 -22.50 -25.86
C MET A 1 -15.21 -21.85 -25.70
N VAL A 2 -14.96 -20.73 -26.38
CA VAL A 2 -13.66 -20.03 -26.34
C VAL A 2 -13.77 -18.75 -25.49
N ALA A 3 -14.89 -18.04 -25.58
CA ALA A 3 -15.17 -16.82 -24.82
C ALA A 3 -15.12 -16.99 -23.28
N GLY A 4 -15.49 -18.16 -22.75
CA GLY A 4 -15.45 -18.42 -21.31
C GLY A 4 -14.02 -18.55 -20.75
N LYS A 5 -13.06 -18.99 -21.59
CA LYS A 5 -11.66 -19.12 -21.20
C LYS A 5 -10.97 -17.75 -21.15
N GLU A 6 -11.19 -16.93 -22.17
CA GLU A 6 -10.64 -15.57 -22.25
C GLU A 6 -11.16 -14.68 -21.12
N LEU A 7 -12.45 -14.78 -20.77
CA LEU A 7 -13.03 -14.04 -19.65
C LEU A 7 -12.38 -14.44 -18.30
N ASN A 8 -12.18 -15.75 -18.08
CA ASN A 8 -11.53 -16.25 -16.86
C ASN A 8 -10.07 -15.81 -16.78
N GLU A 9 -9.33 -15.80 -17.90
CA GLU A 9 -7.96 -15.30 -17.97
C GLU A 9 -7.92 -13.79 -17.65
N PHE A 10 -8.84 -13.00 -18.21
CA PHE A 10 -8.94 -11.57 -17.92
C PHE A 10 -9.27 -11.29 -16.45
N GLN A 11 -10.22 -12.03 -15.87
CA GLN A 11 -10.57 -11.90 -14.45
C GLN A 11 -9.39 -12.26 -13.54
N SER A 12 -8.61 -13.28 -13.91
CA SER A 12 -7.40 -13.68 -13.18
C SER A 12 -6.34 -12.58 -13.23
N MET A 13 -6.06 -12.03 -14.42
CA MET A 13 -5.13 -10.90 -14.58
C MET A 13 -5.59 -9.67 -13.80
N TRP A 14 -6.89 -9.36 -13.82
CA TRP A 14 -7.46 -8.23 -13.09
C TRP A 14 -7.29 -8.41 -11.57
N SER A 15 -7.51 -9.62 -11.06
CA SER A 15 -7.33 -9.94 -9.64
C SER A 15 -5.88 -9.78 -9.21
N ILE A 16 -4.93 -10.27 -10.03
CA ILE A 16 -3.49 -10.08 -9.80
C ILE A 16 -3.14 -8.59 -9.82
N LYS A 17 -3.67 -7.84 -10.79
CA LYS A 17 -3.42 -6.39 -10.91
C LYS A 17 -3.93 -5.64 -9.69
N LYS A 18 -5.11 -5.97 -9.19
CA LYS A 18 -5.68 -5.35 -7.99
C LYS A 18 -4.80 -5.62 -6.76
N HIS A 19 -4.40 -6.88 -6.57
CA HIS A 19 -3.50 -7.25 -5.48
C HIS A 19 -2.13 -6.54 -5.57
N ASP A 20 -1.55 -6.44 -6.77
CA ASP A 20 -0.30 -5.69 -6.99
C ASP A 20 -0.45 -4.19 -6.65
N LEU A 21 -1.59 -3.58 -7.01
CA LEU A 21 -1.88 -2.19 -6.65
C LEU A 21 -2.02 -2.01 -5.14
N ASP A 22 -2.75 -2.90 -4.45
CA ASP A 22 -2.91 -2.86 -3.00
C ASP A 22 -1.56 -3.02 -2.28
N MET A 23 -0.71 -3.94 -2.77
CA MET A 23 0.66 -4.10 -2.26
C MET A 23 1.54 -2.88 -2.50
N LYS A 24 1.44 -2.24 -3.67
CA LYS A 24 2.20 -1.02 -4.00
C LYS A 24 1.77 0.16 -3.14
N GLU A 25 0.48 0.28 -2.85
CA GLU A 25 -0.02 1.29 -1.92
C GLU A 25 0.56 1.06 -0.52
N ARG A 26 0.50 -0.18 -0.01
CA ARG A 26 1.08 -0.55 1.29
C ARG A 26 2.58 -0.26 1.34
N LEU A 27 3.33 -0.62 0.30
CA LEU A 27 4.77 -0.35 0.21
C LEU A 27 5.08 1.15 0.18
N SER A 28 4.26 1.95 -0.50
CA SER A 28 4.43 3.40 -0.55
C SER A 28 4.22 4.04 0.83
N LYS A 29 3.22 3.58 1.59
CA LYS A 29 2.99 3.99 2.98
C LYS A 29 4.17 3.59 3.89
N MET A 30 4.71 2.39 3.73
CA MET A 30 5.90 1.94 4.47
C MET A 30 7.12 2.82 4.21
N ARG A 31 7.41 3.12 2.94
CA ARG A 31 8.53 4.02 2.57
C ARG A 31 8.38 5.42 3.14
N LEU A 32 7.15 5.95 3.19
CA LEU A 32 6.89 7.24 3.80
C LEU A 32 7.17 7.21 5.31
N VAL A 33 6.76 6.13 6.00
CA VAL A 33 7.08 5.94 7.43
C VAL A 33 8.59 5.83 7.65
N GLU A 34 9.30 5.06 6.83
CA GLU A 34 10.77 4.96 6.88
C GLU A 34 11.42 6.34 6.71
N SER A 35 10.95 7.13 5.75
CA SER A 35 11.44 8.50 5.53
C SER A 35 11.17 9.42 6.72
N LEU A 36 10.03 9.29 7.39
CA LEU A 36 9.70 10.08 8.58
C LEU A 36 10.54 9.65 9.79
N ILE A 37 10.83 8.35 9.94
CA ILE A 37 11.67 7.82 11.03
C ILE A 37 13.15 8.19 10.83
N ALA A 38 13.61 8.24 9.58
CA ALA A 38 15.00 8.55 9.25
C ALA A 38 15.39 10.03 9.41
N LYS A 39 14.41 10.93 9.63
CA LYS A 39 14.68 12.34 9.88
C LYS A 39 15.46 12.49 11.20
N GLN A 40 16.57 13.22 11.14
CA GLN A 40 17.41 13.52 12.31
C GLN A 40 16.83 14.67 13.16
N GLU A 41 16.04 15.53 12.54
CA GLU A 41 15.33 16.63 13.21
C GLU A 41 14.05 16.12 13.87
N PRO A 42 13.59 16.76 14.97
CA PRO A 42 12.28 16.47 15.54
C PRO A 42 11.18 16.66 14.50
N LEU A 43 10.29 15.67 14.39
CA LEU A 43 9.12 15.77 13.54
C LEU A 43 8.19 16.87 14.04
N ALA A 44 7.64 17.65 13.11
CA ALA A 44 6.56 18.57 13.45
C ALA A 44 5.32 17.80 13.93
N GLU A 45 4.43 18.45 14.68
CA GLU A 45 3.24 17.79 15.25
C GLU A 45 2.39 17.07 14.19
N TYR A 46 2.22 17.69 13.02
CA TYR A 46 1.47 17.08 11.91
C TYR A 46 2.19 15.86 11.31
N GLU A 47 3.53 15.85 11.32
CA GLU A 47 4.34 14.71 10.84
C GLU A 47 4.27 13.55 11.82
N GLU A 48 4.31 13.83 13.13
CA GLU A 48 4.08 12.81 14.16
C GLU A 48 2.67 12.22 14.07
N ALA A 49 1.65 13.07 13.90
CA ALA A 49 0.28 12.61 13.72
C ALA A 49 0.13 11.73 12.48
N LEU A 50 0.74 12.12 11.36
CA LEU A 50 0.76 11.34 10.13
C LEU A 50 1.51 10.02 10.31
N LYS A 51 2.70 10.04 10.92
CA LYS A 51 3.50 8.83 11.21
C LYS A 51 2.70 7.83 12.04
N LYS A 52 2.04 8.29 13.12
CA LYS A 52 1.18 7.45 13.97
C LYS A 52 0.04 6.85 13.17
N LYS A 53 -0.68 7.66 12.38
CA LYS A 53 -1.79 7.18 11.54
C LYS A 53 -1.34 6.10 10.55
N LEU A 54 -0.23 6.31 9.85
CA LEU A 54 0.31 5.36 8.88
C LEU A 54 0.77 4.06 9.55
N ILE A 55 1.42 4.13 10.71
CA ILE A 55 1.81 2.94 11.48
C ILE A 55 0.58 2.15 11.93
N THR A 56 -0.45 2.82 12.48
CA THR A 56 -1.70 2.16 12.87
C THR A 56 -2.37 1.49 11.68
N GLU A 57 -2.45 2.17 10.54
CA GLU A 57 -3.04 1.61 9.32
C GLU A 57 -2.26 0.40 8.79
N LEU A 58 -0.92 0.42 8.85
CA LEU A 58 -0.07 -0.70 8.40
C LEU A 58 -0.09 -1.92 9.33
N LEU A 59 -0.35 -1.72 10.62
CA LEU A 59 -0.38 -2.77 11.65
C LEU A 59 -1.78 -3.30 11.94
N SER A 60 -2.84 -2.56 11.57
CA SER A 60 -4.23 -3.02 11.66
C SER A 60 -4.53 -3.94 10.47
N ASN A 61 -4.05 -5.18 10.53
CA ASN A 61 -4.53 -6.29 9.71
C ASN A 61 -5.78 -6.90 10.37
#